data_AF-A0AA90P3S9-F1
#
_entry.id   AF-A0AA90P3S9-F1
#
_cell.length_a   1.000
_cell.length_b   1.000
_cell.length_c   1.000
_cell.angle_alpha   90.00
_cell.angle_beta   90.00
_cell.angle_gamma   90.00
#
_symmetry.space_group_name_H-M   'P 1'
#
loop_
_entity.id
_entity.type
_entity.pdbx_description
1 polymer ?
#
loop_
_entity_poly.entity_id
_entity_poly.type
_entity_poly.pdbx_seq_one_letter_code
_entity_poly.pdbx_strand_id
1 'polypeptide(L)'
;MEKMLIIEFIAHVRPLKKPTIYQLEIEEDNIYAINGGSDGITPELSKGRQELERRKATVQVELLGIYNFIKQYHLEEDQPIEWVMEKANEQFGLAIKEIEAIYLKVDSILFGKPLV
;
A
#
# COMPACT_ATOMS: atom_id res chain seq x y z
N MET A 1 -24.37 15.49 -2.62
CA MET A 1 -22.97 15.94 -2.62
C MET A 1 -22.60 16.26 -1.19
N GLU A 2 -21.96 15.30 -0.52
CA GLU A 2 -21.37 15.57 0.79
C GLU A 2 -20.18 16.51 0.62
N LYS A 3 -20.02 17.43 1.58
CA LYS A 3 -18.94 18.40 1.55
C LYS A 3 -17.68 17.74 2.08
N MET A 4 -16.76 17.44 1.19
CA MET A 4 -15.37 17.16 1.55
C MET A 4 -14.77 18.41 2.19
N LEU A 5 -14.25 18.29 3.41
CA LEU A 5 -13.54 19.36 4.10
C LEU A 5 -12.06 19.01 4.17
N ILE A 6 -11.21 19.85 3.59
CA ILE A 6 -9.76 19.75 3.72
C ILE A 6 -9.33 20.77 4.77
N ILE A 7 -8.63 20.30 5.81
CA ILE A 7 -8.03 21.13 6.84
C ILE A 7 -6.52 21.15 6.60
N GLU A 8 -5.99 22.35 6.38
CA GLU A 8 -4.55 22.59 6.29
C GLU A 8 -4.06 23.24 7.58
N PHE A 9 -3.01 22.69 8.18
CA PHE A 9 -2.35 23.32 9.33
C PHE A 9 -0.83 23.18 9.22
N ILE A 10 -0.12 24.13 9.83
CA ILE A 10 1.35 24.17 9.85
C ILE A 10 1.79 23.76 11.24
N ALA A 11 2.56 22.67 11.36
CA ALA A 11 3.11 22.23 12.64
C ALA A 11 4.64 22.38 12.67
N HIS A 12 5.15 22.80 13.82
CA HIS A 12 6.57 22.87 14.12
C HIS A 12 6.98 21.65 14.96
N VAL A 13 7.39 20.57 14.30
CA VAL A 13 7.79 19.33 14.97
C VAL A 13 9.31 19.27 15.05
N ARG A 14 9.89 19.27 16.25
CA ARG A 14 11.34 19.05 16.41
C ARG A 14 11.66 17.57 16.11
N PRO A 15 12.72 17.24 15.35
CA PRO A 15 13.87 18.08 15.00
C PRO A 15 13.80 18.71 13.58
N LEU A 16 12.63 18.79 12.95
CA LEU A 16 12.52 19.30 11.58
C LEU A 16 12.93 20.78 11.51
N LYS A 17 13.84 21.10 10.57
CA LYS A 17 14.40 22.45 10.39
C LYS A 17 13.40 23.46 9.80
N LYS A 18 12.30 23.00 9.20
CA LYS A 18 11.28 23.83 8.56
C LYS A 18 9.89 23.40 9.04
N PRO A 19 8.93 24.33 9.14
CA PRO A 19 7.54 23.98 9.35
C PRO A 19 7.08 23.10 8.19
N THR A 20 6.36 22.03 8.51
CA THR A 20 5.77 21.14 7.51
C THR A 20 4.28 21.45 7.42
N ILE A 21 3.74 21.45 6.21
CA ILE A 21 2.30 21.60 5.97
C ILE A 21 1.68 20.22 6.13
N TYR A 22 0.67 20.14 6.97
CA TYR A 22 -0.13 18.95 7.22
C TYR A 22 -1.50 19.15 6.62
N GLN A 23 -2.01 18.12 5.95
CA GLN A 23 -3.31 18.11 5.29
C GLN A 23 -4.10 16.93 5.81
N LEU A 24 -5.24 17.25 6.43
CA LEU A 24 -6.24 16.27 6.82
C LEU A 24 -7.48 16.46 5.94
N GLU A 25 -8.07 15.35 5.55
CA GLU A 25 -9.33 15.30 4.83
C GLU A 25 -10.38 14.68 5.76
N ILE A 26 -11.52 15.34 5.87
CA ILE A 26 -12.65 14.85 6.66
C ILE A 26 -13.75 14.44 5.69
N GLU A 27 -14.10 13.15 5.71
CA GLU A 27 -15.24 12.57 5.00
C GLU A 27 -16.13 11.89 6.04
N GLU A 28 -17.39 12.32 6.13
CA GLU A 28 -18.35 11.86 7.14
C GLU A 28 -17.79 11.98 8.59
N ASP A 29 -17.68 10.87 9.32
CA ASP A 29 -17.15 10.77 10.68
C ASP A 29 -15.65 10.39 10.72
N ASN A 30 -14.97 10.37 9.58
CA ASN A 30 -13.58 9.92 9.45
C ASN A 30 -12.61 11.07 9.16
N ILE A 31 -11.38 10.95 9.68
CA ILE A 31 -10.28 11.89 9.47
C ILE A 31 -9.12 11.14 8.82
N TYR A 32 -8.65 11.66 7.68
CA TYR A 32 -7.58 11.06 6.92
C TYR A 32 -6.40 12.02 6.74
N ALA A 33 -5.18 11.55 6.99
CA ALA A 33 -3.95 12.19 6.54
C ALA A 33 -3.75 11.94 5.04
N ILE A 34 -3.56 13.01 4.26
CA ILE A 34 -3.51 12.94 2.79
C ILE A 34 -2.21 13.45 2.16
N ASN A 35 -1.21 13.81 2.98
CA ASN A 35 0.12 14.17 2.48
C ASN A 35 1.25 13.51 3.29
N GLY A 36 2.43 13.37 2.66
CA GLY A 36 3.57 12.64 3.24
C GLY A 36 4.10 13.21 4.56
N GLY A 37 3.86 14.49 4.84
CA GLY A 37 4.15 15.09 6.15
C GLY A 37 3.23 14.54 7.24
N SER A 38 1.92 14.49 6.96
CA SER A 38 0.88 13.98 7.87
C SER A 38 0.94 12.47 8.04
N ASP A 39 1.23 11.75 6.96
CA ASP A 39 1.45 10.30 7.01
C ASP A 39 2.60 9.93 7.97
N GLY A 40 3.65 10.76 8.04
CA GLY A 40 4.79 10.51 8.92
C GLY A 40 4.50 10.72 10.42
N ILE A 41 3.51 11.53 10.78
CA ILE A 41 3.18 11.85 12.19
C ILE A 41 1.98 11.06 12.69
N THR A 42 0.98 10.87 11.84
CA THR A 42 -0.23 10.11 12.13
C THR A 42 -0.39 8.99 11.10
N PRO A 43 0.53 8.01 11.06
CA PRO A 43 0.50 6.93 10.08
C PRO A 43 -0.76 6.05 10.17
N GLU A 44 -1.45 6.05 11.30
CA GLU A 44 -2.75 5.41 11.53
C GLU A 44 -3.90 6.13 10.81
N LEU A 45 -3.77 7.43 10.55
CA LEU A 45 -4.77 8.22 9.82
C LEU A 45 -4.49 8.29 8.32
N SER A 46 -3.38 7.73 7.84
CA SER A 46 -3.01 7.82 6.42
C SER A 46 -4.09 7.25 5.50
N LYS A 47 -4.69 8.09 4.65
CA LYS A 47 -5.71 7.67 3.67
C LYS A 47 -5.16 6.58 2.76
N GLY A 48 -3.92 6.75 2.31
CA GLY A 48 -3.22 5.78 1.45
C GLY A 48 -3.01 4.45 2.15
N ARG A 49 -2.61 4.45 3.42
CA ARG A 49 -2.42 3.22 4.19
C ARG A 49 -3.75 2.52 4.47
N GLN A 50 -4.77 3.27 4.88
CA GLN A 50 -6.09 2.70 5.16
C GLN A 50 -6.73 2.12 3.89
N GLU A 51 -6.61 2.81 2.75
CA GLU A 51 -7.07 2.29 1.47
C GLU A 51 -6.29 1.05 1.03
N LEU A 52 -4.98 1.01 1.26
CA LEU A 52 -4.16 -0.17 0.97
C LEU A 52 -4.58 -1.36 1.84
N GLU A 53 -4.79 -1.16 3.15
CA GLU A 53 -5.27 -2.22 4.05
C GLU A 53 -6.68 -2.69 3.67
N ARG A 54 -7.56 -1.77 3.29
CA ARG A 54 -8.89 -2.10 2.75
C ARG A 54 -8.79 -2.97 1.50
N ARG A 55 -7.91 -2.62 0.56
CA ARG A 55 -7.66 -3.41 -0.66
C ARG A 55 -7.08 -4.78 -0.32
N LYS A 56 -6.09 -4.87 0.59
CA LYS A 56 -5.54 -6.15 1.07
C LYS A 56 -6.62 -7.07 1.63
N ALA A 57 -7.58 -6.52 2.38
CA ALA A 57 -8.69 -7.30 2.94
C ALA A 57 -9.62 -7.93 1.87
N THR A 58 -9.58 -7.43 0.62
CA THR A 58 -10.32 -8.03 -0.51
C THR A 58 -9.56 -9.14 -1.22
N VAL A 59 -8.27 -9.30 -0.95
CA VAL A 59 -7.40 -10.32 -1.56
C VAL A 59 -7.45 -11.59 -0.71
N GLN A 60 -7.59 -12.75 -1.36
CA GLN A 60 -7.49 -14.04 -0.67
C GLN A 60 -6.11 -14.21 -0.03
N VAL A 61 -6.07 -14.76 1.19
CA VAL A 61 -4.85 -14.86 2.01
C VAL A 61 -3.75 -15.63 1.29
N GLU A 62 -4.10 -16.69 0.57
CA GLU A 62 -3.17 -17.53 -0.20
C GLU A 62 -2.51 -16.73 -1.34
N LEU A 63 -3.31 -15.94 -2.07
CA LEU A 63 -2.81 -15.11 -3.16
C LEU A 63 -1.90 -13.98 -2.65
N LEU A 64 -2.29 -13.39 -1.52
CA LEU A 64 -1.49 -12.37 -0.85
C LEU A 64 -0.15 -12.96 -0.35
N GLY A 65 -0.15 -14.22 0.10
CA GLY A 65 1.05 -14.95 0.49
C GLY A 65 2.05 -15.09 -0.66
N ILE A 66 1.59 -15.48 -1.84
CA ILE A 66 2.42 -15.59 -3.05
C ILE A 66 2.97 -14.21 -3.46
N TYR A 67 2.10 -13.18 -3.46
CA TYR A 67 2.51 -11.81 -3.77
C TYR A 67 3.60 -11.30 -2.83
N ASN A 68 3.41 -11.47 -1.52
CA ASN A 68 4.36 -11.01 -0.50
C ASN A 68 5.69 -11.75 -0.61
N PHE A 69 5.67 -13.05 -0.88
CA PHE A 69 6.89 -13.83 -1.13
C PHE A 69 7.71 -13.23 -2.28
N ILE A 70 7.06 -13.00 -3.43
CA ILE A 70 7.75 -12.44 -4.60
C ILE A 70 8.30 -11.05 -4.30
N LYS A 71 7.49 -10.20 -3.66
CA LYS A 71 7.87 -8.84 -3.26
C LYS A 71 9.09 -8.82 -2.35
N GLN A 72 9.12 -9.66 -1.31
CA GLN A 72 10.22 -9.75 -0.37
C GLN A 72 11.53 -10.10 -1.09
N TYR A 73 11.54 -11.21 -1.84
CA TYR A 73 12.77 -11.68 -2.48
C TYR A 73 13.23 -10.79 -3.63
N HIS A 74 12.30 -10.27 -4.45
CA HIS A 74 12.67 -9.46 -5.61
C HIS A 74 13.05 -8.02 -5.24
N LEU A 75 12.30 -7.37 -4.34
CA LEU A 75 12.49 -5.94 -4.04
C LEU A 75 13.31 -5.68 -2.77
N GLU A 76 13.18 -6.51 -1.74
CA GLU A 76 13.89 -6.30 -0.47
C GLU A 76 15.25 -7.00 -0.48
N GLU A 77 15.32 -8.20 -1.06
CA GLU A 77 16.55 -9.00 -1.14
C GLU A 77 17.26 -8.87 -2.50
N ASP A 78 16.74 -8.04 -3.42
CA ASP A 78 17.30 -7.71 -4.75
C ASP A 78 17.64 -8.96 -5.60
N GLN A 79 16.82 -10.01 -5.49
CA GLN A 79 17.01 -11.24 -6.27
C GLN A 79 16.40 -11.12 -7.69
N PRO A 80 17.02 -11.78 -8.70
CA PRO A 80 16.46 -11.82 -10.05
C PRO A 80 15.05 -12.41 -10.09
N ILE A 81 14.13 -11.78 -10.83
CA ILE A 81 12.72 -12.17 -10.83
C ILE A 81 12.53 -13.63 -11.30
N GLU A 82 13.34 -14.10 -12.24
CA GLU A 82 13.30 -15.48 -12.73
C GLU A 82 13.60 -16.48 -11.60
N TRP A 83 14.61 -16.21 -10.79
CA TRP A 83 14.96 -17.04 -9.63
C TRP A 83 13.85 -17.03 -8.57
N VAL A 84 13.25 -15.87 -8.33
CA VAL A 84 12.14 -15.73 -7.36
C VAL A 84 10.91 -16.52 -7.81
N MET A 85 10.61 -16.52 -9.12
CA MET A 85 9.50 -17.29 -9.68
C MET A 85 9.74 -18.81 -9.57
N GLU A 86 10.97 -19.28 -9.77
CA GLU A 86 11.33 -20.68 -9.54
C GLU A 86 11.18 -21.05 -8.06
N LYS A 87 11.62 -20.19 -7.13
CA LYS A 87 11.45 -20.42 -5.69
C LYS A 87 9.98 -20.42 -5.26
N ALA A 88 9.17 -19.54 -5.83
CA ALA A 88 7.72 -19.54 -5.59
C ALA A 88 7.07 -20.81 -6.15
N ASN A 89 7.51 -21.30 -7.32
CA ASN A 89 7.05 -22.59 -7.88
C ASN A 89 7.37 -23.76 -6.93
N GLU A 90 8.59 -23.83 -6.41
CA GLU A 90 8.99 -24.85 -5.42
C GLU A 90 8.16 -24.76 -4.13
N GLN A 91 7.93 -23.53 -3.62
CA GLN A 91 7.27 -23.29 -2.34
C GLN A 91 5.76 -23.53 -2.39
N PHE A 92 5.09 -23.14 -3.48
CA PHE A 92 3.64 -23.14 -3.59
C PHE A 92 3.10 -24.24 -4.52
N GLY A 93 3.96 -24.93 -5.27
CA GLY A 93 3.56 -26.04 -6.15
C GLY A 93 2.71 -25.64 -7.35
N LEU A 94 2.69 -24.35 -7.71
CA LEU A 94 1.91 -23.79 -8.84
C LEU A 94 2.81 -23.53 -10.03
N ALA A 95 2.31 -23.67 -11.26
CA ALA A 95 3.11 -23.38 -12.44
C ALA A 95 3.56 -21.90 -12.46
N ILE A 96 4.76 -21.62 -12.97
CA ILE A 96 5.33 -20.26 -13.03
C ILE A 96 4.35 -19.25 -13.66
N LYS A 97 3.63 -19.64 -14.73
CA LYS A 97 2.62 -18.78 -15.36
C LYS A 97 1.45 -18.43 -14.45
N GLU A 98 1.03 -19.35 -13.58
CA GLU A 98 -0.03 -19.10 -12.61
C GLU A 98 0.46 -18.16 -11.51
N ILE A 99 1.69 -18.34 -11.04
CA ILE A 99 2.34 -17.47 -10.06
C ILE A 99 2.46 -16.04 -10.60
N GLU A 100 2.93 -15.88 -11.84
CA GLU A 100 3.02 -14.59 -12.51
C GLU A 100 1.63 -13.92 -12.63
N ALA A 101 0.61 -14.67 -13.03
CA ALA A 101 -0.76 -14.17 -13.11
C ALA A 101 -1.30 -13.72 -11.73
N ILE A 102 -0.99 -14.47 -10.66
CA ILE A 102 -1.36 -14.11 -9.30
C ILE A 102 -0.65 -12.82 -8.88
N TYR A 103 0.66 -12.71 -9.12
CA TYR A 103 1.45 -11.52 -8.81
C TYR A 103 0.85 -10.27 -9.46
N LEU A 104 0.62 -10.30 -10.77
CA LEU A 104 0.04 -9.19 -11.52
C LEU A 104 -1.39 -8.84 -11.07
N LYS A 105 -2.20 -9.86 -10.78
CA LYS A 105 -3.58 -9.66 -10.30
C LYS A 105 -3.59 -8.97 -8.93
N VAL A 106 -2.78 -9.44 -7.99
CA VAL A 106 -2.72 -8.85 -6.65
C VAL A 106 -2.14 -7.44 -6.73
N ASP A 107 -1.09 -7.21 -7.51
CA ASP A 107 -0.52 -5.87 -7.71
C ASP A 107 -1.55 -4.88 -8.25
N SER A 108 -2.35 -5.32 -9.24
CA SER A 108 -3.43 -4.52 -9.80
C SER A 108 -4.54 -4.23 -8.79
N ILE A 109 -4.87 -5.14 -7.87
CA ILE A 109 -5.86 -4.89 -6.81
C ILE A 109 -5.32 -3.87 -5.81
N LEU A 110 -4.05 -4.01 -5.41
CA LEU A 110 -3.44 -3.18 -4.38
C LEU A 110 -3.14 -1.76 -4.89
N PHE A 111 -2.57 -1.65 -6.09
CA PHE A 111 -2.00 -0.41 -6.62
C PHE A 111 -2.61 0.06 -7.95
N GLY A 112 -3.55 -0.71 -8.52
CA GLY A 112 -4.29 -0.29 -9.70
C GLY A 112 -5.11 0.97 -9.46
N LYS A 113 -5.48 1.64 -10.55
CA LYS A 113 -6.42 2.78 -10.52
C LYS A 113 -7.70 2.33 -9.80
N PRO A 114 -8.31 3.21 -8.98
CA PRO A 114 -9.58 2.89 -8.35
C PRO A 114 -10.58 2.42 -9.42
N LEU A 115 -11.30 1.34 -9.13
CA LEU A 115 -12.45 0.92 -9.93
C LEU A 115 -13.51 2.01 -9.77
N VAL A 116 -13.48 3.00 -10.67
CA VAL A 116 -14.51 4.02 -10.86
C VAL A 116 -15.66 3.42 -11.65
#